data_AF-A0A2E8VSY8-F1
#
_entry.id   AF-A0A2E8VSY8-F1
#
_cell.length_a   1.000
_cell.length_b   1.000
_cell.length_c   1.000
_cell.angle_alpha   90.00
_cell.angle_beta   90.00
_cell.angle_gamma   90.00
#
_symmetry.space_group_name_H-M   'P 1'
#
loop_
_entity.id
_entity.type
_entity.pdbx_description
1 polymer ?
#
loop_
_entity_poly.entity_id
_entity_poly.type
_entity_poly.pdbx_seq_one_letter_code
_entity_poly.pdbx_strand_id
1 'polypeptide(L)'
;MSEYLDESAHAELAADAAAGRAVVRLPRTVAKQFFLRVSLSDIRTRSGRSVWPYKAGVLVGQILAPALLIGCFVLIYAESGAWLSALLVPLAGILWTVIAGFINADGHWLPMIIMVALAAGLAALGLPWAGALTVFTASLWVHRMTFVLAERSLTSLVTTSYAAYEMLTEHITVERTTAG
;
A
#
# COMPACT_ATOMS: atom_id res chain seq x y z
N MET A 1 -17.57 1.50 14.99
CA MET A 1 -18.52 0.48 15.48
C MET A 1 -18.60 -0.56 14.38
N SER A 2 -18.19 -1.80 14.65
CA SER A 2 -18.32 -2.91 13.70
C SER A 2 -19.82 -3.23 13.56
N GLU A 3 -20.40 -2.86 12.42
CA GLU A 3 -21.79 -3.19 12.11
C GLU A 3 -21.79 -4.64 11.63
N TYR A 4 -22.54 -5.53 12.27
CA TYR A 4 -22.78 -6.89 11.77
C TYR A 4 -24.01 -6.83 10.87
N LEU A 5 -23.79 -6.84 9.56
CA LEU A 5 -24.87 -6.85 8.57
C LEU A 5 -25.26 -8.28 8.23
N ASP A 6 -26.56 -8.51 8.11
CA ASP A 6 -27.11 -9.71 7.47
C ASP A 6 -26.92 -9.62 5.94
N GLU A 7 -27.06 -10.74 5.21
CA GLU A 7 -26.78 -10.83 3.77
C GLU A 7 -27.62 -9.84 2.94
N SER A 8 -28.87 -9.62 3.36
CA SER A 8 -29.77 -8.61 2.78
C SER A 8 -29.26 -7.17 2.97
N ALA A 9 -28.80 -6.85 4.18
CA ALA A 9 -28.26 -5.54 4.53
C ALA A 9 -26.86 -5.30 3.94
N HIS A 10 -26.09 -6.36 3.65
CA HIS A 10 -24.85 -6.29 2.88
C HIS A 10 -25.11 -5.93 1.41
N ALA A 11 -26.16 -6.48 0.80
CA ALA A 11 -26.55 -6.11 -0.56
C ALA A 11 -26.95 -4.62 -0.67
N GLU A 12 -27.65 -4.09 0.33
CA GLU A 12 -27.94 -2.66 0.43
C GLU A 12 -26.68 -1.81 0.61
N LEU A 13 -25.75 -2.22 1.48
CA LEU A 13 -24.45 -1.56 1.62
C LEU A 13 -23.65 -1.57 0.32
N ALA A 14 -23.66 -2.68 -0.42
CA ALA A 14 -22.99 -2.80 -1.71
C ALA A 14 -23.60 -1.84 -2.75
N ALA A 15 -24.93 -1.72 -2.77
CA ALA A 15 -25.64 -0.77 -3.63
C ALA A 15 -25.35 0.68 -3.25
N ASP A 16 -25.30 1.00 -1.95
CA ASP A 16 -24.96 2.33 -1.45
C ASP A 16 -23.50 2.70 -1.68
N ALA A 17 -22.58 1.74 -1.55
CA ALA A 17 -21.17 1.94 -1.90
C ALA A 17 -20.99 2.17 -3.41
N ALA A 18 -21.73 1.45 -4.25
CA ALA A 18 -21.73 1.67 -5.70
C ALA A 18 -22.33 3.05 -6.08
N ALA A 19 -23.32 3.52 -5.33
CA ALA A 19 -23.95 4.83 -5.50
C ALA A 19 -23.16 5.99 -4.84
N GLY A 20 -22.03 5.70 -4.17
CA GLY A 20 -21.23 6.71 -3.46
C GLY A 20 -21.86 7.25 -2.16
N ARG A 21 -22.92 6.62 -1.66
CA ARG A 21 -23.63 6.98 -0.42
C ARG A 21 -23.01 6.37 0.84
N ALA A 22 -22.16 5.36 0.68
CA ALA A 22 -21.42 4.74 1.77
C ALA A 22 -19.94 4.53 1.40
N VAL A 23 -19.04 4.73 2.36
CA VAL A 23 -17.62 4.45 2.23
C VAL A 23 -17.25 3.35 3.21
N VAL A 24 -16.80 2.21 2.68
CA VAL A 24 -16.25 1.12 3.47
C VAL A 24 -14.75 1.35 3.60
N ARG A 25 -14.27 1.47 4.84
CA ARG A 25 -12.84 1.66 5.14
C ARG A 25 -12.30 0.45 5.90
N LEU A 26 -11.17 -0.08 5.42
CA LEU A 26 -10.35 -1.05 6.17
C LEU A 26 -8.96 -0.47 6.44
N PRO A 27 -8.37 -0.75 7.62
CA PRO A 27 -6.98 -0.39 7.88
C PRO A 27 -6.04 -1.04 6.86
N ARG A 28 -5.19 -0.22 6.22
CA ARG A 28 -4.20 -0.65 5.21
C ARG A 28 -3.34 -1.83 5.68
N THR A 29 -2.95 -1.82 6.94
CA THR A 29 -2.11 -2.87 7.55
C THR A 29 -2.83 -4.21 7.57
N VAL A 30 -4.11 -4.23 7.94
CA VAL A 30 -4.95 -5.44 7.94
C VAL A 30 -5.11 -5.96 6.52
N ALA A 31 -5.34 -5.06 5.55
CA ALA A 31 -5.51 -5.45 4.16
C ALA A 31 -4.26 -6.12 3.57
N LYS A 32 -3.08 -5.56 3.86
CA LYS A 32 -1.81 -6.16 3.44
C LYS A 32 -1.57 -7.52 4.10
N GLN A 33 -1.83 -7.63 5.40
CA GLN A 33 -1.67 -8.90 6.12
C GLN A 33 -2.62 -9.99 5.61
N PHE A 34 -3.85 -9.64 5.24
CA PHE A 34 -4.80 -10.55 4.62
C PHE A 34 -4.24 -11.17 3.34
N PHE A 35 -3.73 -10.35 2.40
CA PHE A 35 -3.16 -10.87 1.16
C PHE A 35 -1.87 -11.68 1.37
N LEU A 36 -1.08 -11.36 2.40
CA LEU A 36 0.15 -12.10 2.71
C LEU A 36 -0.12 -13.44 3.40
N ARG A 37 -1.14 -13.52 4.26
CA ARG A 37 -1.38 -14.69 5.13
C ARG A 37 -2.47 -15.63 4.63
N VAL A 38 -3.51 -15.13 3.97
CA VAL A 38 -4.64 -15.97 3.55
C VAL A 38 -4.31 -16.72 2.27
N SER A 39 -4.57 -18.03 2.24
CA SER A 39 -4.31 -18.87 1.07
C SER A 39 -5.28 -18.51 -0.08
N LEU A 40 -4.78 -18.56 -1.31
CA LEU A 40 -5.60 -18.24 -2.50
C LEU A 40 -6.74 -19.24 -2.70
N SER A 41 -6.54 -20.49 -2.28
CA SER A 41 -7.56 -21.53 -2.28
C SER A 41 -8.70 -21.18 -1.34
N ASP A 42 -8.45 -20.68 -0.14
CA ASP A 42 -9.52 -20.36 0.81
C ASP A 42 -10.40 -19.21 0.31
N ILE A 43 -9.80 -18.20 -0.33
CA ILE A 43 -10.56 -17.07 -0.88
C ILE A 43 -11.36 -17.50 -2.10
N ARG A 44 -10.77 -18.29 -3.01
CA ARG A 44 -11.49 -18.78 -4.20
C ARG A 44 -12.65 -19.71 -3.83
N THR A 45 -12.45 -20.58 -2.85
CA THR A 45 -13.48 -21.53 -2.39
C THR A 45 -14.63 -20.82 -1.67
N ARG A 46 -14.37 -19.73 -0.93
CA ARG A 46 -15.41 -19.00 -0.18
C ARG A 46 -16.06 -17.84 -0.95
N SER A 47 -15.32 -17.14 -1.81
CA SER A 47 -15.82 -15.94 -2.51
C SER A 47 -16.12 -16.16 -3.99
N GLY A 48 -15.76 -17.32 -4.56
CA GLY A 48 -15.93 -17.61 -5.99
C GLY A 48 -15.08 -16.75 -6.94
N ARG A 49 -14.30 -15.79 -6.42
CA ARG A 49 -13.50 -14.83 -7.21
C ARG A 49 -12.01 -15.11 -7.08
N SER A 50 -11.28 -14.97 -8.18
CA SER A 50 -9.81 -15.03 -8.17
C SER A 50 -9.21 -13.67 -7.79
N VAL A 51 -8.66 -13.57 -6.58
CA VAL A 51 -7.85 -12.43 -6.11
C VAL A 51 -6.35 -12.57 -6.41
N TRP A 52 -5.99 -13.55 -7.25
CA TRP A 52 -4.61 -13.84 -7.64
C TRP A 52 -3.81 -12.61 -8.14
N PRO A 53 -4.31 -11.79 -9.09
CA PRO A 53 -3.52 -10.66 -9.61
C PRO A 53 -3.22 -9.61 -8.53
N TYR A 54 -4.17 -9.38 -7.61
CA TYR A 54 -3.98 -8.43 -6.51
C TYR A 54 -2.97 -8.96 -5.49
N LYS A 55 -3.06 -10.25 -5.13
CA LYS A 55 -2.07 -10.88 -4.24
C LYS A 55 -0.67 -10.87 -4.86
N ALA A 56 -0.56 -11.17 -6.16
CA ALA A 56 0.71 -11.09 -6.89
C ALA A 56 1.28 -9.67 -6.85
N GLY A 57 0.46 -8.64 -7.10
CA GLY A 57 0.88 -7.24 -7.00
C GLY A 57 1.38 -6.87 -5.59
N VAL A 58 0.69 -7.32 -4.54
CA VAL A 58 1.12 -7.09 -3.15
C VAL A 58 2.44 -7.78 -2.84
N LEU A 59 2.65 -9.02 -3.31
CA LEU A 59 3.89 -9.77 -3.13
C LEU A 59 5.06 -9.14 -3.89
N VAL A 60 4.84 -8.74 -5.14
CA VAL A 60 5.85 -8.03 -5.95
C VAL A 60 6.23 -6.74 -5.25
N GLY A 61 5.26 -5.93 -4.82
CA GLY A 61 5.55 -4.68 -4.10
C GLY A 61 6.31 -4.90 -2.79
N GLN A 62 5.99 -5.97 -2.04
CA GLN A 62 6.67 -6.35 -0.80
C GLN A 62 8.14 -6.72 -1.00
N ILE A 63 8.51 -7.30 -2.15
CA ILE A 63 9.90 -7.66 -2.49
C ILE A 63 10.60 -6.48 -3.17
N LEU A 64 9.89 -5.76 -4.04
CA LEU A 64 10.46 -4.69 -4.85
C LEU A 64 10.85 -3.47 -4.01
N ALA A 65 10.05 -3.09 -3.01
CA ALA A 65 10.38 -1.97 -2.13
C ALA A 65 11.75 -2.14 -1.43
N PRO A 66 12.04 -3.24 -0.70
CA PRO A 66 13.35 -3.44 -0.09
C PRO A 66 14.45 -3.68 -1.12
N ALA A 67 14.16 -4.31 -2.27
CA ALA A 67 15.15 -4.45 -3.34
C ALA A 67 15.60 -3.10 -3.89
N LEU A 68 14.68 -2.16 -4.09
CA LEU A 68 15.02 -0.78 -4.47
C LEU A 68 15.82 -0.08 -3.37
N LEU A 69 15.48 -0.26 -2.10
CA LEU A 69 16.26 0.31 -1.00
C LEU A 69 17.71 -0.22 -0.98
N ILE A 70 17.91 -1.52 -1.21
CA ILE A 70 19.24 -2.11 -1.37
C ILE A 70 19.96 -1.50 -2.58
N GLY A 71 19.25 -1.32 -3.70
CA GLY A 71 19.78 -0.63 -4.87
C GLY A 71 20.24 0.81 -4.56
N CYS A 72 19.49 1.54 -3.73
CA CYS A 72 19.89 2.86 -3.24
C CYS A 72 21.20 2.80 -2.45
N PHE A 73 21.37 1.80 -1.57
CA PHE A 73 22.62 1.63 -0.81
C PHE A 73 23.83 1.35 -1.71
N VAL A 74 23.65 0.53 -2.76
CA VAL A 74 24.69 0.26 -3.75
C VAL A 74 25.08 1.54 -4.49
N LEU A 75 24.11 2.38 -4.89
CA LEU A 75 24.38 3.66 -5.55
C LEU A 75 25.11 4.64 -4.63
N ILE A 76 24.70 4.74 -3.36
CA ILE A 76 25.40 5.57 -2.36
C ILE A 76 26.86 5.13 -2.24
N TYR A 77 27.11 3.82 -2.16
CA TYR A 77 28.46 3.27 -2.09
C TYR A 77 29.29 3.58 -3.34
N ALA A 78 28.70 3.40 -4.53
CA ALA A 78 29.37 3.63 -5.80
C ALA A 78 29.75 5.10 -6.01
N GLU A 79 28.90 6.04 -5.61
CA GLU A 79 29.10 7.48 -5.84
C GLU A 79 29.93 8.15 -4.74
N SER A 80 29.91 7.63 -3.51
CA SER A 80 30.46 8.32 -2.33
C SER A 80 31.69 7.65 -1.73
N GLY A 81 31.98 6.41 -2.13
CA GLY A 81 33.07 5.59 -1.59
C GLY A 81 32.80 5.04 -0.18
N ALA A 82 33.69 4.18 0.29
CA ALA A 82 33.51 3.39 1.50
C ALA A 82 33.27 4.24 2.76
N TRP A 83 34.06 5.30 2.96
CA TRP A 83 33.99 6.11 4.18
C TRP A 83 32.66 6.85 4.33
N LEU A 84 32.22 7.57 3.28
CA LEU A 84 30.98 8.34 3.35
C LEU A 84 29.75 7.41 3.37
N SER A 85 29.82 6.28 2.66
CA SER A 85 28.73 5.29 2.64
C SER A 85 28.46 4.67 4.01
N ALA A 86 29.48 4.52 4.87
CA ALA A 86 29.34 4.00 6.22
C ALA A 86 28.42 4.87 7.10
N LEU A 87 28.33 6.17 6.81
CA LEU A 87 27.41 7.09 7.47
C LEU A 87 26.06 7.19 6.73
N LEU A 88 26.09 7.30 5.40
CA LEU A 88 24.90 7.58 4.60
C LEU A 88 23.94 6.40 4.49
N VAL A 89 24.45 5.16 4.44
CA VAL A 89 23.60 3.96 4.33
C VAL A 89 22.73 3.76 5.58
N PRO A 90 23.26 3.78 6.82
CA PRO A 90 22.42 3.72 8.02
C PRO A 90 21.42 4.88 8.10
N LEU A 91 21.86 6.10 7.76
CA LEU A 91 20.99 7.27 7.76
C LEU A 91 19.82 7.11 6.77
N ALA A 92 20.10 6.65 5.55
CA ALA A 92 19.08 6.36 4.56
C ALA A 92 18.11 5.28 5.06
N GLY A 93 18.60 4.21 5.70
CA GLY A 93 17.75 3.18 6.29
C GLY A 93 16.81 3.72 7.39
N ILE A 94 17.32 4.57 8.29
CA ILE A 94 16.52 5.21 9.33
C ILE A 94 15.47 6.13 8.71
N LEU A 95 15.87 6.99 7.77
CA LEU A 95 14.95 7.88 7.07
C LEU A 95 13.87 7.10 6.34
N TRP A 96 14.23 6.00 5.68
CA TRP A 96 13.26 5.15 4.99
C TRP A 96 12.21 4.60 5.94
N THR A 97 12.63 4.06 7.10
CA THR A 97 11.69 3.48 8.08
C THR A 97 10.76 4.53 8.70
N VAL A 98 11.29 5.70 9.05
CA VAL A 98 10.50 6.82 9.59
C VAL A 98 9.49 7.32 8.55
N ILE A 99 9.95 7.61 7.32
CA ILE A 99 9.09 8.12 6.25
C ILE A 99 8.04 7.08 5.86
N ALA A 100 8.43 5.81 5.73
CA ALA A 100 7.49 4.71 5.45
C ALA A 100 6.41 4.59 6.53
N GLY A 101 6.75 4.81 7.81
CA GLY A 101 5.79 4.86 8.91
C GLY A 101 4.77 5.99 8.75
N PHE A 102 5.24 7.22 8.54
CA PHE A 102 4.38 8.40 8.36
C PHE A 102 3.45 8.31 7.16
N ILE A 103 3.96 7.78 6.04
CA ILE A 103 3.21 7.66 4.80
C ILE A 103 2.05 6.67 4.91
N ASN A 104 2.15 5.67 5.78
CA ASN A 104 1.15 4.62 5.93
C ASN A 104 -0.06 5.04 6.78
N ALA A 105 0.15 5.86 7.81
CA ALA A 105 -0.89 6.29 8.74
C ALA A 105 -1.95 7.17 8.05
N ASP A 106 -1.55 8.35 7.54
CA ASP A 106 -2.52 9.34 7.01
C ASP A 106 -1.99 10.18 5.84
N GLY A 107 -0.75 9.94 5.38
CA GLY A 107 -0.05 10.90 4.53
C GLY A 107 -0.74 11.18 3.19
N HIS A 108 -0.75 12.44 2.74
CA HIS A 108 -1.20 12.83 1.40
C HIS A 108 -0.28 12.24 0.31
N TRP A 109 -0.85 11.85 -0.84
CA TRP A 109 -0.12 11.17 -1.93
C TRP A 109 0.61 12.13 -2.87
N LEU A 110 0.13 13.36 -2.99
CA LEU A 110 0.63 14.38 -3.91
C LEU A 110 2.10 14.76 -3.62
N PRO A 111 2.52 14.99 -2.36
CA PRO A 111 3.92 15.34 -2.07
C PRO A 111 4.91 14.24 -2.50
N MET A 112 4.53 12.97 -2.38
CA MET A 112 5.41 11.86 -2.77
C MET A 112 5.59 11.75 -4.28
N ILE A 113 4.53 11.96 -5.07
CA ILE A 113 4.66 11.98 -6.54
C ILE A 113 5.55 13.13 -6.97
N ILE A 114 5.39 14.30 -6.34
CA ILE A 114 6.24 15.47 -6.60
C ILE A 114 7.70 15.15 -6.25
N MET A 115 7.98 14.51 -5.11
CA MET A 115 9.35 14.13 -4.74
C MET A 115 9.95 13.10 -5.71
N VAL A 116 9.19 12.10 -6.17
CA VAL A 116 9.67 11.13 -7.17
C VAL A 116 9.97 11.83 -8.49
N ALA A 117 9.06 12.68 -8.98
CA ALA A 117 9.23 13.39 -10.24
C ALA A 117 10.40 14.37 -10.18
N LEU A 118 10.56 15.08 -9.06
CA LEU A 118 11.68 15.98 -8.82
C LEU A 118 13.00 15.20 -8.77
N ALA A 119 13.07 14.10 -8.01
CA ALA A 119 14.28 13.28 -7.92
C ALA A 119 14.68 12.72 -9.29
N ALA A 120 13.71 12.19 -10.05
CA ALA A 120 13.93 11.70 -11.41
C ALA A 120 14.39 12.80 -12.37
N GLY A 121 13.82 14.01 -12.26
CA GLY A 121 14.25 15.19 -13.02
C GLY A 121 15.69 15.60 -12.71
N LEU A 122 16.07 15.61 -11.42
CA LEU A 122 17.44 15.89 -10.99
C LEU A 122 18.41 14.80 -11.48
N ALA A 123 17.98 13.54 -11.53
CA ALA A 123 18.79 12.43 -12.06
C ALA A 123 19.00 12.56 -13.57
N ALA A 124 17.98 12.97 -14.32
CA ALA A 124 18.09 13.23 -15.75
C ALA A 124 19.05 14.41 -16.07
N LEU A 125 19.21 15.34 -15.13
CA LEU A 125 20.18 16.44 -15.23
C LEU A 125 21.62 16.04 -14.84
N GLY A 126 21.86 14.78 -14.45
CA GLY A 126 23.18 14.28 -14.09
C GLY A 126 23.73 14.86 -12.78
N LEU A 127 22.87 15.35 -11.90
CA LEU A 127 23.30 15.85 -10.60
C LEU A 127 23.80 14.71 -9.71
N PRO A 128 24.85 14.95 -8.90
CA PRO A 128 25.38 13.93 -8.00
C PRO A 128 24.30 13.47 -7.00
N TRP A 129 24.30 12.17 -6.67
CA TRP A 129 23.36 11.54 -5.72
C TRP A 129 21.89 11.51 -6.15
N ALA A 130 21.54 12.10 -7.28
CA ALA A 130 20.16 12.13 -7.76
C ALA A 130 19.66 10.73 -8.16
N GLY A 131 20.55 9.85 -8.65
CA GLY A 131 20.23 8.44 -8.90
C GLY A 131 19.83 7.71 -7.61
N ALA A 132 20.67 7.80 -6.58
CA ALA A 132 20.39 7.23 -5.26
C ALA A 132 19.09 7.77 -4.66
N LEU A 133 18.85 9.08 -4.74
CA LEU A 133 17.63 9.73 -4.25
C LEU A 133 16.38 9.28 -5.02
N THR A 134 16.48 9.09 -6.33
CA THR A 134 15.37 8.60 -7.17
C THR A 134 14.98 7.19 -6.75
N VAL A 135 15.97 6.29 -6.62
CA VAL A 135 15.73 4.90 -6.22
C VAL A 135 15.18 4.83 -4.79
N PHE A 136 15.68 5.67 -3.88
CA PHE A 136 15.15 5.80 -2.51
C PHE A 136 13.67 6.19 -2.51
N THR A 137 13.32 7.23 -3.27
CA THR A 137 11.94 7.73 -3.31
C THR A 137 11.02 6.74 -4.03
N ALA A 138 11.51 6.06 -5.08
CA ALA A 138 10.77 4.98 -5.74
C ALA A 138 10.49 3.81 -4.79
N SER A 139 11.44 3.44 -3.93
CA SER A 139 11.24 2.41 -2.90
C SER A 139 10.07 2.77 -1.96
N LEU A 140 10.05 4.01 -1.44
CA LEU A 140 8.95 4.51 -0.60
C LEU A 140 7.61 4.54 -1.33
N TRP A 141 7.62 4.93 -2.61
CA TRP A 141 6.44 4.96 -3.45
C TRP A 141 5.87 3.55 -3.67
N VAL A 142 6.71 2.57 -4.03
CA VAL A 142 6.31 1.16 -4.20
C VAL A 142 5.77 0.60 -2.89
N HIS A 143 6.44 0.86 -1.77
CA HIS A 143 5.97 0.44 -0.45
C HIS A 143 4.56 0.94 -0.16
N ARG A 144 4.30 2.24 -0.34
CA ARG A 144 2.96 2.81 -0.15
C ARG A 144 1.93 2.23 -1.13
N MET A 145 2.27 2.16 -2.41
CA MET A 145 1.34 1.65 -3.44
C MET A 145 0.94 0.21 -3.15
N THR A 146 1.81 -0.59 -2.54
CA THR A 146 1.49 -1.93 -2.05
C THR A 146 0.35 -1.90 -1.02
N PHE A 147 0.38 -0.97 -0.07
CA PHE A 147 -0.69 -0.81 0.93
C PHE A 147 -1.99 -0.30 0.29
N VAL A 148 -1.91 0.68 -0.62
CA VAL A 148 -3.08 1.23 -1.32
C VAL A 148 -3.75 0.16 -2.19
N LEU A 149 -2.95 -0.63 -2.91
CA LEU A 149 -3.43 -1.75 -3.71
C LEU A 149 -4.14 -2.77 -2.81
N ALA A 150 -3.52 -3.17 -1.71
CA ALA A 150 -4.12 -4.10 -0.75
C ALA A 150 -5.45 -3.56 -0.20
N GLU A 151 -5.49 -2.31 0.25
CA GLU A 151 -6.70 -1.67 0.78
C GLU A 151 -7.83 -1.63 -0.26
N ARG A 152 -7.56 -1.13 -1.46
CA ARG A 152 -8.57 -1.02 -2.53
C ARG A 152 -9.09 -2.39 -2.96
N SER A 153 -8.19 -3.35 -3.16
CA SER A 153 -8.57 -4.70 -3.57
C SER A 153 -9.37 -5.41 -2.49
N LEU A 154 -9.01 -5.24 -1.21
CA LEU A 154 -9.75 -5.88 -0.12
C LEU A 154 -11.11 -5.22 0.10
N THR A 155 -11.18 -3.88 0.03
CA THR A 155 -12.44 -3.15 0.13
C THR A 155 -13.39 -3.57 -0.99
N SER A 156 -12.89 -3.68 -2.23
CA SER A 156 -13.68 -4.18 -3.35
C SER A 156 -14.15 -5.63 -3.16
N LEU A 157 -13.32 -6.49 -2.56
CA LEU A 157 -13.71 -7.87 -2.26
C LEU A 157 -14.82 -7.92 -1.20
N VAL A 158 -14.66 -7.16 -0.13
CA VAL A 158 -15.62 -7.05 0.98
C VAL A 158 -16.96 -6.48 0.53
N THR A 159 -16.98 -5.49 -0.36
CA THR A 159 -18.24 -4.91 -0.86
C THR A 159 -18.96 -5.80 -1.85
N THR A 160 -18.27 -6.76 -2.48
CA THR A 160 -18.85 -7.60 -3.53
C THR A 160 -19.10 -9.05 -3.11
N SER A 161 -18.62 -9.47 -1.95
CA SER A 161 -18.78 -10.82 -1.42
C SER A 161 -19.09 -10.78 0.07
N TYR A 162 -20.29 -11.25 0.43
CA TYR A 162 -20.73 -11.34 1.82
C TYR A 162 -19.79 -12.23 2.66
N ALA A 163 -19.36 -13.38 2.13
CA ALA A 163 -18.40 -14.26 2.80
C ALA A 163 -17.05 -13.58 3.10
N ALA A 164 -16.58 -12.68 2.22
CA ALA A 164 -15.36 -11.91 2.47
C ALA A 164 -15.57 -10.78 3.50
N TYR A 165 -16.77 -10.19 3.51
CA TYR A 165 -17.18 -9.23 4.53
C TYR A 165 -17.24 -9.87 5.91
N GLU A 166 -17.91 -11.02 6.05
CA GLU A 166 -18.03 -11.78 7.31
C GLU A 166 -16.67 -12.14 7.92
N MET A 167 -15.70 -12.54 7.09
CA MET A 167 -14.33 -12.85 7.53
C MET A 167 -13.56 -11.63 8.06
N LEU A 168 -14.02 -10.40 7.79
CA LEU A 168 -13.32 -9.16 8.08
C LEU A 168 -14.16 -8.15 8.88
N THR A 169 -15.37 -8.52 9.29
CA THR A 169 -16.35 -7.63 9.94
C THR A 169 -15.79 -6.90 11.15
N GLU A 170 -14.93 -7.54 11.94
CA GLU A 170 -14.28 -6.94 13.12
C GLU A 170 -13.34 -5.78 12.77
N HIS A 171 -12.85 -5.70 11.53
CA HIS A 171 -11.86 -4.72 11.07
C HIS A 171 -12.45 -3.72 10.07
N ILE A 172 -13.75 -3.80 9.80
CA ILE A 172 -14.44 -2.94 8.83
C ILE A 172 -15.10 -1.77 9.56
N THR A 173 -14.81 -0.57 9.10
CA THR A 173 -15.53 0.66 9.46
C THR A 173 -16.37 1.12 8.29
N VAL A 174 -17.68 1.24 8.50
CA VAL A 174 -18.63 1.76 7.51
C VAL A 174 -18.99 3.21 7.86
N GLU A 175 -18.70 4.14 6.97
CA GLU A 175 -19.13 5.53 7.06
C GLU A 175 -20.27 5.73 6.05
N ARG A 176 -21.51 5.91 6.52
CA ARG A 176 -22.63 6.31 5.65
C ARG A 176 -22.66 7.83 5.56
N THR A 177 -22.72 8.37 4.35
CA THR A 177 -22.92 9.80 4.14
C THR A 177 -24.38 10.11 4.42
N THR A 178 -24.70 10.57 5.63
CA THR A 178 -26.02 11.16 5.90
C THR A 178 -26.12 12.45 5.09
N ALA A 179 -26.84 12.41 3.98
CA ALA A 179 -27.22 13.61 3.26
C ALA A 179 -28.02 14.50 4.23
N GLY A 180 -27.48 15.69 4.52
CA GLY A 180 -28.21 16.79 5.14
C GLY A 180 -29.03 17.54 4.11
#